data_AF-A0A3N5KGR2-F1
#
_entry.id   AF-A0A3N5KGR2-F1
#
_cell.length_a   1.000
_cell.length_b   1.000
_cell.length_c   1.000
_cell.angle_alpha   90.00
_cell.angle_beta   90.00
_cell.angle_gamma   90.00
#
_symmetry.space_group_name_H-M   'P 1'
#
loop_
_entity.id
_entity.type
_entity.pdbx_description
1 polymer ?
#
loop_
_entity_poly.entity_id
_entity_poly.type
_entity_poly.pdbx_seq_one_letter_code
_entity_poly.pdbx_strand_id
1 'polypeptide(L)'
;MKYFQNKVILKYSMNRFFIIILFSVLFIGGTPETDKTGKRASKPLFRDPMYDGAADPVVIWNKQEKKWFLFYTNRRANVKGLDGVTWVHGTRIGIAESSDGGASWQYRDTCAIPSPFTETHWAPEVIEHEGTYNMYLSYVPGIFTNWSHPRRIFHLTSQD
;
A
#
# COMPACT_ATOMS: atom_id res chain seq x y z
N MET A 1 -33.75 -12.72 22.19
CA MET A 1 -34.55 -11.81 21.33
C MET A 1 -35.00 -10.63 22.20
N LYS A 2 -34.69 -9.40 21.78
CA LYS A 2 -34.63 -8.12 22.55
C LYS A 2 -33.54 -8.05 23.64
N TYR A 3 -32.70 -7.00 23.58
CA TYR A 3 -32.10 -6.17 24.67
C TYR A 3 -31.32 -5.02 23.95
N PHE A 4 -31.78 -3.76 23.89
CA PHE A 4 -31.76 -2.63 24.88
C PHE A 4 -30.32 -2.14 25.21
N GLN A 5 -29.96 -0.88 25.50
CA GLN A 5 -30.52 0.49 25.46
C GLN A 5 -29.39 1.49 25.86
N ASN A 6 -29.68 2.78 25.77
CA ASN A 6 -28.90 4.00 26.06
C ASN A 6 -28.34 4.24 27.49
N LYS A 7 -27.53 5.33 27.57
CA LYS A 7 -27.23 6.28 28.68
C LYS A 7 -26.07 5.90 29.62
N VAL A 8 -25.17 6.81 30.00
CA VAL A 8 -25.44 7.99 30.86
C VAL A 8 -24.54 9.21 30.53
N ILE A 9 -25.16 10.38 30.54
CA ILE A 9 -24.56 11.72 30.63
C ILE A 9 -24.16 11.96 32.09
N LEU A 10 -22.88 12.28 32.36
CA LEU A 10 -22.50 12.87 33.64
C LEU A 10 -22.48 14.39 33.52
N LYS A 11 -23.43 15.04 34.18
CA LYS A 11 -23.36 16.45 34.55
C LYS A 11 -22.50 16.57 35.82
N TYR A 12 -21.49 17.42 35.79
CA TYR A 12 -20.95 18.04 37.00
C TYR A 12 -20.87 19.55 36.79
N SER A 13 -21.51 20.29 37.69
CA SER A 13 -21.40 21.73 37.88
C SER A 13 -21.26 21.97 39.38
N MET A 14 -20.13 22.53 39.83
CA MET A 14 -20.07 23.74 40.67
C MET A 14 -18.66 24.00 41.23
N ASN A 15 -18.28 25.27 41.11
CA ASN A 15 -17.51 26.09 42.05
C ASN A 15 -16.01 25.86 42.29
N ARG A 16 -15.25 26.75 41.64
CA ARG A 16 -14.21 27.64 42.18
C ARG A 16 -13.82 27.42 43.66
N PHE A 17 -12.60 26.91 43.87
CA PHE A 17 -11.69 27.39 44.90
C PHE A 17 -10.25 27.34 44.37
N PHE A 18 -9.48 28.35 44.76
CA PHE A 18 -8.07 28.61 44.47
C PHE A 18 -7.16 27.38 44.58
N ILE A 19 -6.21 27.24 43.66
CA ILE A 19 -4.79 27.08 43.97
C ILE A 19 -3.99 27.59 42.77
N ILE A 20 -3.31 28.72 42.98
CA ILE A 20 -2.24 29.21 42.12
C ILE A 20 -1.00 28.41 42.55
N ILE A 21 -0.55 27.45 41.73
CA ILE A 21 0.82 26.95 41.81
C ILE A 21 1.61 27.63 40.70
N LEU A 22 2.32 28.66 41.11
CA LEU A 22 3.44 29.24 40.40
C LEU A 22 4.59 28.21 40.48
N PHE A 23 4.78 27.41 39.42
CA PHE A 23 6.08 26.80 39.17
C PHE A 23 6.60 27.35 37.85
N SER A 24 7.36 28.42 37.97
CA SER A 24 8.23 28.94 36.94
C SER A 24 9.14 27.84 36.41
N VAL A 25 9.12 27.70 35.09
CA VAL A 25 10.26 27.49 34.18
C VAL A 25 11.39 26.64 34.77
N LEU A 26 11.51 25.41 34.28
CA LEU A 26 12.77 24.77 33.85
C LEU A 26 12.48 23.31 33.52
N PHE A 27 11.93 23.07 32.34
CA PHE A 27 12.35 21.95 31.49
C PHE A 27 11.96 22.34 30.06
N ILE A 28 12.73 23.26 29.48
CA ILE A 28 13.04 23.16 28.04
C ILE A 28 13.97 21.94 27.93
N GLY A 29 13.43 20.76 28.25
CA GLY A 29 13.93 19.54 27.68
C GLY A 29 13.43 19.60 26.26
N GLY A 30 14.23 20.18 25.35
CA GLY A 30 14.14 19.73 23.98
C GLY A 30 14.22 18.22 24.08
N THR A 31 13.09 17.53 23.83
CA THR A 31 13.15 16.09 23.58
C THR A 31 14.30 15.94 22.61
N PRO A 32 15.34 15.13 22.89
CA PRO A 32 16.31 14.83 21.84
C PRO A 32 15.44 14.45 20.65
N GLU A 33 15.53 15.24 19.58
CA GLU A 33 14.99 14.81 18.30
C GLU A 33 15.64 13.45 18.15
N THR A 34 14.83 12.40 18.31
CA THR A 34 15.30 11.07 18.01
C THR A 34 15.70 11.20 16.56
N ASP A 35 17.01 11.32 16.33
CA ASP A 35 17.59 11.20 15.02
C ASP A 35 16.87 9.97 14.46
N LYS A 36 16.02 10.20 13.46
CA LYS A 36 15.23 9.11 12.90
C LYS A 36 16.24 8.30 12.11
N THR A 37 17.04 7.50 12.83
CA THR A 37 18.13 6.66 12.35
C THR A 37 17.58 5.44 11.62
N GLY A 38 16.57 5.66 10.76
CA GLY A 38 16.15 4.68 9.78
C GLY A 38 17.24 4.55 8.72
N LYS A 39 17.44 3.33 8.22
CA LYS A 39 18.32 3.10 7.08
C LYS A 39 17.84 3.97 5.92
N ARG A 40 18.77 4.69 5.29
CA ARG A 40 18.45 5.52 4.11
C ARG A 40 17.98 4.63 2.97
N ALA A 41 16.85 4.98 2.36
CA ALA A 41 16.30 4.23 1.24
C ALA A 41 17.21 4.27 0.00
N SER A 42 17.24 3.17 -0.76
CA SER A 42 18.00 3.06 -2.00
C SER A 42 17.50 4.03 -3.08
N LYS A 43 18.37 4.32 -4.05
CA LYS A 43 18.05 5.13 -5.24
C LYS A 43 18.56 4.38 -6.49
N PRO A 44 17.66 3.92 -7.38
CA PRO A 44 16.19 3.94 -7.26
C PRO A 44 15.69 3.13 -6.05
N LEU A 45 14.46 3.42 -5.61
CA LEU A 45 13.85 2.73 -4.46
C LEU A 45 13.67 1.24 -4.74
N PHE A 46 13.19 0.91 -5.94
CA PHE A 46 13.05 -0.44 -6.45
C PHE A 46 13.22 -0.43 -7.96
N ARG A 47 13.83 -1.48 -8.51
CA ARG A 47 13.94 -1.74 -9.95
C ARG A 47 13.48 -3.17 -10.19
N ASP A 48 12.41 -3.33 -10.95
CA ASP A 48 11.85 -4.65 -11.25
C ASP A 48 12.87 -5.50 -12.03
N PRO A 49 13.34 -6.63 -11.48
CA PRO A 49 14.35 -7.44 -12.14
C PRO A 49 13.81 -8.17 -13.37
N MET A 50 12.49 -8.32 -13.50
CA MET A 50 11.88 -9.07 -14.60
C MET A 50 11.79 -8.22 -15.86
N TYR A 51 11.12 -7.08 -15.75
CA TYR A 51 10.80 -6.26 -16.91
C TYR A 51 11.32 -4.83 -16.87
N ASP A 52 11.95 -4.42 -15.77
CA ASP A 52 12.51 -3.08 -15.58
C ASP A 52 11.46 -1.95 -15.67
N GLY A 53 10.18 -2.30 -15.59
CA GLY A 53 9.06 -1.39 -15.83
C GLY A 53 8.08 -1.31 -14.67
N ALA A 54 8.58 -1.32 -13.43
CA ALA A 54 7.74 -1.09 -12.26
C ALA A 54 7.01 0.26 -12.37
N ALA A 55 5.68 0.23 -12.28
CA ALA A 55 4.83 1.41 -12.35
C ALA A 55 3.64 1.28 -11.39
N ASP A 56 3.00 2.42 -11.11
CA ASP A 56 1.75 2.50 -10.34
C ASP A 56 1.84 1.78 -8.97
N PRO A 57 2.84 2.11 -8.13
CA PRO A 57 3.10 1.36 -6.90
C PRO A 57 2.08 1.65 -5.79
N VAL A 58 1.72 0.61 -5.04
CA VAL A 58 1.07 0.73 -3.72
C VAL A 58 1.88 -0.04 -2.67
N VAL A 59 2.06 0.57 -1.50
CA VAL A 59 2.79 -0.01 -0.37
C VAL A 59 1.85 -0.27 0.79
N ILE A 60 1.89 -1.48 1.33
CA ILE A 60 1.07 -1.88 2.48
C ILE A 60 1.87 -2.75 3.44
N TRP A 61 1.57 -2.64 4.73
CA TRP A 61 2.13 -3.52 5.74
C TRP A 61 1.41 -4.88 5.72
N ASN A 62 2.13 -5.94 5.42
CA ASN A 62 1.63 -7.30 5.60
C ASN A 62 1.72 -7.67 7.09
N LYS A 63 0.56 -7.78 7.76
CA LYS A 63 0.46 -8.08 9.19
C LYS A 63 0.96 -9.48 9.55
N GLN A 64 0.75 -10.48 8.69
CA GLN A 64 1.13 -11.86 8.95
C GLN A 64 2.64 -12.03 8.84
N GLU A 65 3.23 -11.50 7.78
CA GLU A 65 4.67 -11.63 7.51
C GLU A 65 5.53 -10.58 8.19
N LYS A 66 4.91 -9.51 8.71
CA LYS A 66 5.60 -8.38 9.33
C LYS A 66 6.64 -7.77 8.40
N LYS A 67 6.23 -7.55 7.14
CA LYS A 67 7.03 -6.91 6.10
C LYS A 67 6.19 -5.87 5.37
N TRP A 68 6.85 -4.87 4.83
CA TRP A 68 6.23 -3.98 3.85
C TRP A 68 6.17 -4.69 2.51
N PHE A 69 5.01 -4.71 1.88
CA PHE A 69 4.81 -5.21 0.52
C PHE A 69 4.60 -4.03 -0.41
N LEU A 70 5.20 -4.10 -1.60
CA LEU A 70 5.04 -3.19 -2.71
C LEU A 70 4.38 -3.97 -3.84
N PHE A 71 3.15 -3.59 -4.18
CA PHE A 71 2.47 -4.09 -5.37
C PHE A 71 2.62 -3.08 -6.49
N TYR A 72 2.88 -3.54 -7.72
CA TYR A 72 3.14 -2.64 -8.86
C TYR A 72 2.70 -3.26 -10.19
N THR A 73 2.38 -2.43 -11.18
CA THR A 73 2.25 -2.87 -12.58
C THR A 73 3.63 -3.25 -13.12
N ASN A 74 3.83 -4.49 -13.59
CA ASN A 74 5.12 -4.94 -14.15
C ASN A 74 5.26 -4.67 -15.66
N ARG A 75 5.27 -3.40 -16.08
CA ARG A 75 5.34 -3.05 -17.52
C ARG A 75 6.56 -3.70 -18.18
N ARG A 76 6.39 -4.20 -19.40
CA ARG A 76 7.36 -5.00 -20.15
C ARG A 76 8.45 -4.14 -20.82
N ALA A 77 9.07 -3.24 -20.06
CA ALA A 77 9.90 -2.15 -20.58
C ALA A 77 11.22 -2.62 -21.23
N ASN A 78 11.78 -3.74 -20.78
CA ASN A 78 13.00 -4.33 -21.35
C ASN A 78 12.74 -5.34 -22.50
N VAL A 79 11.47 -5.61 -22.85
CA VAL A 79 11.12 -6.58 -23.88
C VAL A 79 11.25 -5.94 -25.26
N LYS A 80 12.09 -6.55 -26.12
CA LYS A 80 12.36 -6.06 -27.47
C LYS A 80 11.27 -6.48 -28.46
N GLY A 81 11.13 -5.72 -29.55
CA GLY A 81 10.25 -6.06 -30.67
C GLY A 81 8.77 -5.89 -30.39
N LEU A 82 8.42 -5.16 -29.32
CA LEU A 82 7.03 -4.78 -29.02
C LEU A 82 6.60 -3.57 -29.84
N ASP A 83 5.38 -3.61 -30.35
CA ASP A 83 4.79 -2.56 -31.17
C ASP A 83 3.83 -1.67 -30.36
N GLY A 84 3.79 -0.38 -30.70
CA GLY A 84 2.94 0.62 -30.06
C GLY A 84 2.97 0.55 -28.53
N VAL A 85 1.81 0.29 -27.93
CA VAL A 85 1.65 0.21 -26.47
C VAL A 85 1.61 -1.22 -25.93
N THR A 86 1.96 -2.22 -26.74
CA THR A 86 1.93 -3.63 -26.27
C THR A 86 2.77 -3.84 -25.01
N TRP A 87 3.84 -3.09 -24.79
CA TRP A 87 4.69 -3.15 -23.59
C TRP A 87 3.97 -2.83 -22.28
N VAL A 88 2.83 -2.12 -22.31
CA VAL A 88 2.00 -1.93 -21.11
C VAL A 88 0.91 -2.99 -20.97
N HIS A 89 0.68 -3.84 -21.98
CA HIS A 89 -0.28 -4.95 -21.89
C HIS A 89 0.44 -6.27 -21.59
N GLY A 90 -0.30 -7.32 -21.26
CA GLY A 90 0.28 -8.61 -20.84
C GLY A 90 0.98 -8.51 -19.49
N THR A 91 0.60 -7.50 -18.69
CA THR A 91 1.21 -7.20 -17.41
C THR A 91 0.45 -7.89 -16.28
N ARG A 92 1.19 -8.30 -15.27
CA ARG A 92 0.73 -8.78 -13.98
C ARG A 92 0.96 -7.70 -12.92
N ILE A 93 0.40 -7.93 -11.74
CA ILE A 93 0.78 -7.17 -10.55
C ILE A 93 2.00 -7.84 -9.93
N GLY A 94 3.16 -7.19 -9.97
CA GLY A 94 4.37 -7.63 -9.27
C GLY A 94 4.31 -7.35 -7.78
N ILE A 95 5.05 -8.13 -7.00
CA ILE A 95 5.19 -8.04 -5.55
C ILE A 95 6.67 -7.93 -5.24
N ALA A 96 7.02 -6.89 -4.48
CA ALA A 96 8.31 -6.79 -3.80
C ALA A 96 8.10 -6.62 -2.30
N GLU A 97 9.09 -6.98 -1.50
CA GLU A 97 9.02 -6.91 -0.04
C GLU A 97 10.20 -6.17 0.58
N SER A 98 9.97 -5.58 1.74
CA SER A 98 10.98 -4.93 2.56
C SER A 98 10.81 -5.29 4.04
N SER A 99 11.90 -5.71 4.66
CA SER A 99 12.00 -6.02 6.09
C SER A 99 12.76 -4.96 6.89
N ASP A 100 13.25 -3.90 6.24
CA ASP A 100 14.08 -2.84 6.84
C ASP A 100 13.40 -1.46 6.81
N GLY A 101 12.06 -1.45 6.92
CA GLY A 101 11.26 -0.23 6.97
C GLY A 101 11.10 0.47 5.62
N GLY A 102 11.22 -0.26 4.51
CA GLY A 102 11.10 0.28 3.15
C GLY A 102 12.41 0.85 2.61
N ALA A 103 13.55 0.60 3.27
CA ALA A 103 14.83 1.14 2.84
C ALA A 103 15.46 0.35 1.69
N SER A 104 15.24 -0.96 1.65
CA SER A 104 15.57 -1.82 0.50
C SER A 104 14.43 -2.79 0.19
N TRP A 105 14.31 -3.13 -1.09
CA TRP A 105 13.21 -3.91 -1.63
C TRP A 105 13.74 -5.10 -2.43
N GLN A 106 13.15 -6.27 -2.22
CA GLN A 106 13.47 -7.50 -2.93
C GLN A 106 12.25 -7.96 -3.72
N TYR A 107 12.44 -8.31 -4.99
CA TYR A 107 11.39 -8.95 -5.78
C TYR A 107 10.97 -10.26 -5.12
N ARG A 108 9.66 -10.51 -5.09
CA ARG A 108 9.08 -11.71 -4.51
C ARG A 108 8.44 -12.57 -5.59
N ASP A 109 7.39 -12.07 -6.21
CA ASP A 109 6.64 -12.80 -7.24
C ASP A 109 5.66 -11.84 -7.97
N THR A 110 4.66 -12.38 -8.65
CA THR A 110 3.47 -11.69 -9.16
C THR A 110 2.20 -12.23 -8.50
N CYS A 111 1.16 -11.41 -8.41
CA CYS A 111 -0.14 -11.82 -7.87
C CYS A 111 -0.78 -12.95 -8.70
N ALA A 112 -1.25 -13.98 -8.00
CA ALA A 112 -2.00 -15.09 -8.56
C ALA A 112 -3.47 -14.70 -8.79
N ILE A 113 -3.74 -13.91 -9.84
CA ILE A 113 -5.10 -13.57 -10.28
C ILE A 113 -5.65 -14.72 -11.15
N PRO A 114 -6.78 -15.35 -10.76
CA PRO A 114 -7.28 -16.57 -11.39
C PRO A 114 -7.94 -16.34 -12.76
N SER A 115 -8.06 -17.44 -13.51
CA SER A 115 -8.84 -17.52 -14.75
C SER A 115 -10.31 -17.10 -14.53
N PRO A 116 -10.97 -16.45 -15.51
CA PRO A 116 -10.49 -16.16 -16.87
C PRO A 116 -9.83 -14.78 -17.02
N PHE A 117 -9.26 -14.21 -15.96
CA PHE A 117 -8.76 -12.82 -15.96
C PHE A 117 -7.24 -12.78 -15.88
N THR A 118 -6.56 -13.37 -16.87
CA THR A 118 -5.12 -13.64 -16.80
C THR A 118 -4.25 -12.72 -17.66
N GLU A 119 -4.86 -11.87 -18.48
CA GLU A 119 -4.23 -11.14 -19.57
C GLU A 119 -3.44 -9.92 -19.10
N THR A 120 -4.12 -8.85 -18.69
CA THR A 120 -3.49 -7.57 -18.37
C THR A 120 -4.09 -6.95 -17.10
N HIS A 121 -3.23 -6.61 -16.14
CA HIS A 121 -3.58 -5.97 -14.86
C HIS A 121 -2.73 -4.73 -14.64
N TRP A 122 -3.37 -3.63 -14.23
CA TRP A 122 -2.73 -2.33 -13.99
C TRP A 122 -3.16 -1.68 -12.68
N ALA A 123 -2.27 -0.85 -12.14
CA ALA A 123 -2.54 0.14 -11.11
C ALA A 123 -3.30 -0.45 -9.91
N PRO A 124 -2.65 -1.37 -9.16
CA PRO A 124 -3.24 -1.93 -7.97
C PRO A 124 -3.36 -0.86 -6.89
N GLU A 125 -4.43 -0.92 -6.12
CA GLU A 125 -4.60 -0.28 -4.81
C GLU A 125 -4.95 -1.38 -3.83
N VAL A 126 -4.32 -1.42 -2.66
CA VAL A 126 -4.57 -2.46 -1.64
C VAL A 126 -4.88 -1.79 -0.31
N ILE A 127 -6.03 -2.15 0.26
CA ILE A 127 -6.50 -1.65 1.55
C ILE A 127 -6.77 -2.83 2.48
N GLU A 128 -6.21 -2.80 3.68
CA GLU A 128 -6.57 -3.77 4.71
C GLU A 128 -7.78 -3.27 5.50
N HIS A 129 -8.75 -4.15 5.70
CA HIS A 129 -9.91 -3.91 6.54
C HIS A 129 -10.32 -5.20 7.25
N GLU A 130 -10.37 -5.16 8.59
CA GLU A 130 -10.83 -6.26 9.44
C GLU A 130 -10.16 -7.62 9.12
N GLY A 131 -8.86 -7.63 8.85
CA GLY A 131 -8.10 -8.84 8.53
C GLY A 131 -8.22 -9.31 7.08
N THR A 132 -8.89 -8.54 6.22
CA THR A 132 -8.98 -8.81 4.77
C THR A 132 -8.28 -7.72 3.99
N TYR A 133 -7.37 -8.10 3.10
CA TYR A 133 -6.80 -7.22 2.10
C TYR A 133 -7.73 -7.15 0.89
N ASN A 134 -8.10 -5.94 0.50
CA ASN A 134 -8.96 -5.63 -0.63
C ASN A 134 -8.09 -4.97 -1.69
N MET A 135 -7.89 -5.66 -2.82
CA MET A 135 -7.17 -5.12 -3.97
C MET A 135 -8.15 -4.64 -5.03
N TYR A 136 -7.98 -3.40 -5.47
CA TYR A 136 -8.64 -2.85 -6.65
C TYR A 136 -7.62 -2.66 -7.77
N LEU A 137 -7.94 -3.04 -8.99
CA LEU A 137 -7.04 -2.86 -10.14
C LEU A 137 -7.82 -2.69 -11.43
N SER A 138 -7.16 -2.21 -12.48
CA SER A 138 -7.72 -2.20 -13.83
C SER A 138 -7.39 -3.50 -14.56
N TYR A 139 -8.42 -4.18 -15.08
CA TYR A 139 -8.27 -5.34 -15.95
C TYR A 139 -8.54 -4.97 -17.40
N VAL A 140 -7.68 -5.46 -18.30
CA VAL A 140 -7.84 -5.35 -19.75
C VAL A 140 -7.82 -6.76 -20.37
N PRO A 141 -8.85 -7.16 -21.13
CA PRO A 141 -9.01 -8.53 -21.65
C PRO A 141 -8.17 -8.75 -22.92
N GLY A 142 -6.86 -8.57 -22.82
CA GLY A 142 -5.94 -8.87 -23.92
C GLY A 142 -4.70 -8.01 -24.00
N ILE A 143 -3.96 -8.23 -25.07
CA ILE A 143 -2.74 -7.51 -25.43
C ILE A 143 -2.99 -6.76 -26.73
N PHE A 144 -2.81 -5.45 -26.70
CA PHE A 144 -3.18 -4.56 -27.80
C PHE A 144 -2.06 -3.59 -28.16
N THR A 145 -2.02 -3.16 -29.41
CA THR A 145 -1.03 -2.20 -29.94
C THR A 145 -1.45 -0.75 -29.76
N ASN A 146 -2.70 -0.49 -29.34
CA ASN A 146 -3.26 0.84 -29.11
C ASN A 146 -4.17 0.87 -27.85
N TRP A 147 -4.70 2.04 -27.50
CA TRP A 147 -5.48 2.26 -26.28
C TRP A 147 -6.99 2.01 -26.38
N SER A 148 -7.51 1.80 -27.59
CA SER A 148 -8.95 1.81 -27.90
C SER A 148 -9.63 0.48 -27.58
N HIS A 149 -9.41 -0.03 -26.37
CA HIS A 149 -9.91 -1.34 -25.92
C HIS A 149 -10.61 -1.25 -24.56
N PRO A 150 -11.52 -2.21 -24.26
CA PRO A 150 -12.25 -2.26 -23.00
C PRO A 150 -11.33 -2.36 -21.79
N ARG A 151 -11.74 -1.73 -20.69
CA ARG A 151 -11.08 -1.80 -19.39
C ARG A 151 -12.13 -1.68 -18.29
N ARG A 152 -11.90 -2.36 -17.17
CA ARG A 152 -12.81 -2.32 -16.01
C ARG A 152 -12.06 -2.44 -14.71
N ILE A 153 -12.61 -1.86 -13.64
CA ILE A 153 -12.07 -2.03 -12.29
C ILE A 153 -12.51 -3.38 -11.74
N PHE A 154 -11.54 -4.10 -11.19
CA PHE A 154 -11.68 -5.40 -10.55
C PHE A 154 -11.40 -5.27 -9.06
N HIS A 155 -12.16 -6.01 -8.26
CA HIS A 155 -11.98 -6.13 -6.83
C HIS A 155 -11.63 -7.58 -6.49
N LEU A 156 -10.54 -7.76 -5.77
CA LEU A 156 -10.03 -9.04 -5.29
C LEU A 156 -9.82 -8.95 -3.78
N THR A 157 -9.89 -10.09 -3.09
CA THR A 157 -9.68 -10.16 -1.64
C THR A 157 -8.70 -11.26 -1.28
N SER A 158 -7.88 -11.04 -0.25
CA SER A 158 -6.95 -12.00 0.35
C SER A 158 -6.98 -11.91 1.87
N GLN A 159 -6.72 -13.02 2.57
CA GLN A 159 -6.43 -13.01 4.01
C GLN A 159 -4.92 -13.06 4.31
N ASP A 160 -4.12 -13.29 3.26
CA ASP A 160 -2.66 -13.36 3.28
C ASP A 160 -2.05 -12.01 2.88
#